data_AF-A0A933R8R0-F1
#
_entry.id   AF-A0A933R8R0-F1
#
_cell.length_a   1.000
_cell.length_b   1.000
_cell.length_c   1.000
_cell.angle_alpha   90.00
_cell.angle_beta   90.00
_cell.angle_gamma   90.00
#
_symmetry.space_group_name_H-M   'P 1'
#
loop_
_entity.id
_entity.type
_entity.pdbx_description
1 polymer ?
#
loop_
_entity_poly.entity_id
_entity_poly.type
_entity_poly.pdbx_seq_one_letter_code
_entity_poly.pdbx_strand_id
1 'polypeptide(L)'
;MWLVPAGRVVLAGLRPASGWLAWLVAATCMFGSLYFSEHAHFEPCKLCWYQRIAMYPLVVVLLVGNLRRDRDHVVWYAAPLAGIGILISIYHYVIEWNPQLEATSCSLTAPCT
;
A
#
# COMPACT_ATOMS: atom_id res chain seq x y z
N MET A 1 -17.46 -19.68 10.05
CA MET A 1 -18.25 -18.88 11.02
C MET A 1 -17.86 -19.22 12.46
N TRP A 2 -16.58 -19.01 12.83
CA TRP A 2 -16.09 -19.15 14.21
C TRP A 2 -15.04 -18.07 14.45
N LEU A 3 -15.50 -16.83 14.65
CA LEU A 3 -14.67 -15.74 15.15
C LEU A 3 -14.89 -15.68 16.65
N VAL A 4 -13.81 -15.90 17.39
CA VAL A 4 -13.71 -15.76 18.85
C VAL A 4 -14.46 -14.50 19.30
N PRO A 5 -15.39 -14.59 20.28
CA PRO A 5 -16.19 -13.44 20.74
C PRO A 5 -15.34 -12.23 21.16
N ALA A 6 -14.14 -12.49 21.71
CA ALA A 6 -13.16 -11.45 22.04
C ALA A 6 -12.71 -10.62 20.80
N GLY A 7 -12.54 -11.27 19.65
CA GLY A 7 -12.14 -10.61 18.40
C GLY A 7 -13.19 -9.62 17.91
N ARG A 8 -14.49 -9.94 18.05
CA ARG A 8 -15.57 -9.01 17.67
C ARG A 8 -15.63 -7.77 18.57
N VAL A 9 -15.34 -7.91 19.86
CA VAL A 9 -15.30 -6.78 20.81
C VAL A 9 -14.13 -5.85 20.51
N VAL A 10 -12.94 -6.40 20.23
CA VAL A 10 -11.76 -5.62 19.82
C VAL A 10 -11.98 -4.92 18.48
N LEU A 11 -12.51 -5.64 17.48
CA LEU A 11 -12.90 -5.05 16.20
C LEU A 11 -13.95 -3.96 16.37
N ALA A 12 -14.94 -4.13 17.25
CA ALA A 12 -15.94 -3.11 17.55
C ALA A 12 -15.33 -1.84 18.15
N GLY A 13 -14.31 -1.97 19.01
CA GLY A 13 -13.56 -0.84 19.56
C GLY A 13 -12.68 -0.11 18.53
N LEU A 14 -12.19 -0.80 17.50
CA LEU A 14 -11.34 -0.24 16.45
C LEU A 14 -12.11 0.36 15.26
N ARG A 15 -13.37 -0.02 15.08
CA ARG A 15 -14.27 0.50 14.02
C ARG A 15 -14.33 2.03 13.90
N PRO A 16 -14.40 2.84 14.97
CA PRO A 16 -14.48 4.30 14.81
C PRO A 16 -13.18 4.92 14.26
N ALA A 17 -12.03 4.28 14.50
CA ALA A 17 -10.71 4.79 14.13
C ALA A 17 -10.15 4.15 12.84
N SER A 18 -10.71 3.04 12.37
CA SER A 18 -10.15 2.23 11.28
C SER A 18 -9.89 3.00 9.99
N GLY A 19 -10.83 3.85 9.56
CA GLY A 19 -10.67 4.66 8.35
C GLY A 19 -9.52 5.67 8.45
N TRP A 20 -9.37 6.32 9.61
CA TRP A 20 -8.29 7.28 9.85
C TRP A 20 -6.93 6.59 9.98
N LEU A 21 -6.89 5.42 10.63
CA LEU A 21 -5.69 4.58 10.69
C LEU A 21 -5.24 4.15 9.29
N ALA A 22 -6.17 3.68 8.44
CA ALA A 22 -5.86 3.29 7.07
C ALA A 22 -5.30 4.47 6.26
N TRP A 23 -5.88 5.67 6.41
CA TRP A 23 -5.37 6.87 5.77
C TRP A 23 -3.97 7.25 6.28
N LEU A 24 -3.73 7.21 7.60
CA LEU A 24 -2.42 7.51 8.19
C LEU A 24 -1.33 6.58 7.67
N VAL A 25 -1.63 5.28 7.55
CA VAL A 25 -0.70 4.30 6.97
C VAL A 25 -0.40 4.66 5.52
N ALA A 26 -1.44 4.88 4.70
CA ALA A 26 -1.27 5.22 3.29
C ALA A 26 -0.45 6.52 3.10
N ALA A 27 -0.74 7.56 3.91
CA ALA A 27 -0.04 8.83 3.87
C ALA A 27 1.43 8.67 4.28
N THR A 28 1.71 7.93 5.35
CA THR A 28 3.09 7.66 5.81
C THR A 28 3.88 6.92 4.74
N CYS A 29 3.29 5.91 4.10
CA CYS A 29 3.94 5.19 3.00
C CYS A 29 4.21 6.11 1.79
N MET A 30 3.26 6.99 1.43
CA MET A 30 3.46 7.97 0.34
C MET A 30 4.59 8.93 0.65
N PHE A 31 4.58 9.55 1.83
CA PHE A 31 5.62 10.50 2.25
C PHE A 31 6.99 9.83 2.39
N GLY A 32 7.04 8.63 2.98
CA GLY A 32 8.28 7.85 3.06
C GLY A 32 8.83 7.56 1.66
N SER A 33 7.97 7.12 0.73
CA SER A 33 8.38 6.85 -0.64
C SER A 33 8.95 8.08 -1.36
N LEU A 34 8.33 9.26 -1.17
CA LEU A 34 8.80 10.53 -1.72
C LEU A 34 10.11 10.98 -1.07
N TYR A 35 10.25 10.86 0.24
CA TYR A 35 11.45 11.23 0.98
C TYR A 35 12.68 10.48 0.47
N PHE A 36 12.57 9.16 0.27
CA PHE A 36 13.67 8.38 -0.28
C PHE A 36 14.03 8.75 -1.72
N SER A 37 13.04 9.15 -2.53
CA SER A 37 13.25 9.54 -3.93
C SER A 37 13.92 10.90 -4.05
N GLU A 38 13.39 11.91 -3.35
CA GLU A 38 13.75 13.32 -3.54
C GLU A 38 14.91 13.74 -2.65
N HIS A 39 14.96 13.23 -1.41
CA HIS A 39 15.92 13.69 -0.42
C HIS A 39 17.12 12.76 -0.29
N ALA A 40 16.89 11.45 -0.33
CA ALA A 40 17.97 10.46 -0.29
C ALA A 40 18.50 10.08 -1.69
N HIS A 41 17.91 10.62 -2.75
CA HIS A 41 18.29 10.38 -4.15
C HIS A 41 18.38 8.90 -4.54
N PHE A 42 17.54 8.04 -3.93
CA PHE A 42 17.43 6.65 -4.35
C PHE A 42 16.52 6.55 -5.58
N GLU A 43 17.09 6.13 -6.71
CA GLU A 43 16.34 5.93 -7.95
C GLU A 43 15.41 4.70 -7.80
N PRO A 44 14.08 4.86 -7.94
CA PRO A 44 13.15 3.76 -7.73
C PRO A 44 13.19 2.76 -8.89
N CYS A 45 13.09 1.48 -8.55
CA CYS A 45 12.95 0.41 -9.53
C CYS A 45 11.61 0.49 -10.28
N LYS A 46 11.50 -0.17 -11.45
CA LYS A 46 10.25 -0.18 -12.25
C LYS A 46 9.06 -0.76 -11.48
N LEU A 47 9.28 -1.83 -10.71
CA LEU A 47 8.24 -2.45 -9.87
C LEU A 47 7.79 -1.51 -8.73
N CYS A 48 8.75 -0.84 -8.11
CA CYS A 48 8.54 0.18 -7.09
C CYS A 48 7.65 1.33 -7.63
N TRP A 49 7.85 1.71 -8.90
CA TRP A 49 7.02 2.69 -9.58
C TRP A 49 5.57 2.21 -9.78
N TYR A 50 5.36 0.95 -10.18
CA TYR A 50 4.02 0.37 -10.25
C TYR A 50 3.33 0.32 -8.87
N GLN A 51 4.09 0.03 -7.81
CA GLN A 51 3.56 0.07 -6.44
C GLN A 51 3.17 1.51 -6.01
N ARG A 52 3.93 2.54 -6.42
CA ARG A 52 3.57 3.95 -6.22
C ARG A 52 2.24 4.32 -6.90
N ILE A 53 2.01 3.88 -8.15
CA ILE A 53 0.75 4.15 -8.86
C ILE A 53 -0.45 3.55 -8.14
N ALA A 54 -0.31 2.34 -7.58
CA ALA A 54 -1.40 1.72 -6.83
C ALA A 54 -1.64 2.42 -5.48
N MET A 55 -0.58 2.91 -4.83
CA MET A 55 -0.65 3.42 -3.47
C MET A 55 -1.01 4.91 -3.37
N TYR A 56 -0.46 5.79 -4.20
CA TYR A 56 -0.67 7.24 -4.08
C TYR A 56 -2.16 7.66 -4.16
N PRO A 57 -2.98 7.06 -5.05
CA PRO A 57 -4.42 7.36 -5.09
C PRO A 57 -5.16 6.98 -3.80
N LEU A 58 -4.70 5.96 -3.05
CA LEU A 58 -5.34 5.54 -1.80
C LEU A 58 -5.35 6.66 -0.76
N VAL A 59 -4.32 7.50 -0.72
CA VAL A 59 -4.26 8.64 0.22
C VAL A 59 -5.43 9.59 -0.02
N VAL A 60 -5.71 9.91 -1.28
CA VAL A 60 -6.81 10.81 -1.65
C VAL A 60 -8.17 10.15 -1.45
N VAL A 61 -8.33 8.90 -1.91
CA VAL A 61 -9.59 8.16 -1.80
C VAL A 61 -9.99 7.95 -0.34
N LEU A 62 -9.05 7.54 0.53
CA LEU A 62 -9.30 7.35 1.96
C LEU A 62 -9.52 8.68 2.69
N LEU A 63 -8.86 9.77 2.29
CA LEU A 63 -9.07 11.10 2.87
C LEU A 63 -10.50 11.59 2.61
N VAL A 64 -10.91 11.58 1.33
CA VAL A 64 -12.24 12.00 0.91
C VAL A 64 -13.31 11.13 1.57
N GLY A 65 -13.06 9.82 1.64
CA GLY A 65 -13.95 8.87 2.31
C GLY A 65 -14.14 9.14 3.80
N ASN A 66 -13.07 9.49 4.51
CA ASN A 66 -13.14 9.86 5.92
C ASN A 66 -13.84 11.21 6.14
N LEU A 67 -13.59 12.21 5.28
CA LEU A 67 -14.23 13.53 5.36
C LEU A 67 -15.74 13.45 5.13
N ARG A 68 -16.18 12.67 4.13
CA ARG A 68 -17.60 12.50 3.80
C ARG A 68 -18.34 11.56 4.75
N ARG A 69 -17.62 10.87 5.65
CA ARG A 69 -18.13 9.76 6.49
C ARG A 69 -18.73 8.59 5.70
N ASP A 70 -18.49 8.50 4.39
CA ASP A 70 -18.97 7.44 3.48
C ASP A 70 -18.04 6.21 3.47
N ARG A 71 -17.69 5.72 4.67
CA ARG A 71 -16.66 4.67 4.82
C ARG A 71 -17.01 3.36 4.11
N ASP A 72 -18.28 3.00 4.06
CA ASP A 72 -18.73 1.73 3.46
C ASP A 72 -18.58 1.71 1.93
N HIS A 73 -18.73 2.87 1.27
CA HIS A 73 -18.61 2.98 -0.19
C HIS A 73 -17.16 3.09 -0.65
N VAL A 74 -16.32 3.74 0.17
CA VAL A 74 -14.91 3.99 -0.14
C VAL A 74 -14.10 2.69 -0.21
N VAL A 75 -14.49 1.66 0.55
CA VAL A 75 -13.84 0.35 0.52
C VAL A 75 -13.88 -0.27 -0.87
N TRP A 76 -14.94 -0.06 -1.66
CA TRP A 76 -15.05 -0.61 -3.01
C TRP A 76 -14.05 -0.03 -4.01
N TYR A 77 -13.57 1.20 -3.77
CA TYR A 77 -12.54 1.83 -4.59
C TYR A 77 -11.13 1.56 -4.04
N ALA A 78 -10.99 1.56 -2.71
CA ALA A 78 -9.70 1.34 -2.06
C ALA A 78 -9.24 -0.13 -2.12
N ALA A 79 -10.15 -1.10 -1.99
CA ALA A 79 -9.80 -2.51 -1.92
C ALA A 79 -9.14 -3.06 -3.20
N PRO A 80 -9.62 -2.75 -4.42
CA PRO A 80 -8.94 -3.18 -5.65
C PRO A 80 -7.53 -2.61 -5.78
N LEU A 81 -7.36 -1.32 -5.48
CA LEU A 81 -6.05 -0.65 -5.50
C LEU A 81 -5.08 -1.28 -4.48
N ALA A 82 -5.55 -1.52 -3.26
CA ALA A 82 -4.76 -2.21 -2.24
C ALA A 82 -4.42 -3.65 -2.65
N GLY A 83 -5.35 -4.37 -3.28
CA GLY A 83 -5.13 -5.72 -3.80
C GLY A 83 -4.04 -5.77 -4.86
N ILE A 84 -4.05 -4.84 -5.82
CA ILE A 84 -3.00 -4.71 -6.83
C ILE A 84 -1.65 -4.43 -6.16
N GLY A 85 -1.61 -3.51 -5.19
CA GLY A 85 -0.39 -3.21 -4.43
C GLY A 85 0.17 -4.44 -3.70
N ILE A 86 -0.68 -5.27 -3.11
CA ILE A 86 -0.28 -6.52 -2.44
C ILE A 86 0.32 -7.51 -3.45
N LEU A 87 -0.31 -7.69 -4.61
CA LEU A 87 0.20 -8.60 -5.65
C LEU A 87 1.59 -8.17 -6.13
N ILE A 88 1.77 -6.87 -6.40
CA ILE A 88 3.06 -6.31 -6.80
C ILE A 88 4.10 -6.49 -5.69
N SER A 89 3.73 -6.25 -4.43
CA SER A 89 4.64 -6.40 -3.28
C SER A 89 5.08 -7.85 -3.06
N ILE A 90 4.17 -8.82 -3.23
CA ILE A 90 4.53 -10.24 -3.15
C ILE A 90 5.52 -10.59 -4.25
N TYR A 91 5.27 -10.14 -5.47
CA TYR A 91 6.19 -10.37 -6.59
C TYR A 91 7.57 -9.73 -6.36
N HIS A 92 7.59 -8.49 -5.85
CA HIS A 92 8.84 -7.79 -5.49
C HIS A 92 9.66 -8.57 -4.46
N TYR A 93 9.01 -9.00 -3.37
CA TYR A 93 9.66 -9.77 -2.31
C TYR A 93 10.23 -11.12 -2.80
N VAL A 94 9.53 -11.78 -3.73
CA VAL A 94 10.00 -13.05 -4.33
C VAL A 94 11.29 -12.84 -5.14
N ILE A 95 11.38 -11.74 -5.87
CA ILE A 95 12.55 -11.38 -6.67
C ILE A 95 13.72 -10.94 -5.79
N GLU A 96 13.48 -10.15 -4.74
CA GLU A 96 14.49 -9.77 -3.75
C GLU A 96 15.20 -11.01 -3.17
N TRP A 97 14.42 -12.05 -2.87
CA TRP A 97 14.97 -13.30 -2.35
C TRP A 97 15.67 -14.15 -3.43
N ASN A 98 15.20 -14.08 -4.68
CA ASN A 98 15.68 -14.93 -5.78
C ASN A 98 16.11 -14.07 -6.99
N PRO A 99 17.31 -13.48 -6.95
CA PRO A 99 17.80 -12.57 -8.00
C PRO A 99 17.85 -13.19 -9.41
N GLN A 100 17.88 -14.53 -9.51
CA GLN A 100 17.88 -15.26 -10.78
C GLN A 100 16.55 -15.17 -11.54
N LEU A 101 15.47 -14.75 -10.87
CA LEU A 101 14.13 -14.59 -11.45
C LEU A 101 13.88 -13.19 -12.03
N GLU A 102 14.89 -12.29 -12.02
CA GLU A 102 14.80 -11.00 -12.73
C GLU A 102 14.71 -11.23 -14.24
N ALA A 103 13.51 -11.55 -14.72
CA ALA A 103 13.20 -11.66 -16.12
C ALA A 103 13.23 -10.26 -16.76
N THR A 104 14.32 -9.98 -17.48
CA THR A 104 14.33 -9.18 -18.71
C THR A 104 13.97 -7.69 -18.61
N SER A 105 14.04 -7.06 -17.43
CA SER A 105 13.71 -5.62 -17.30
C SER A 105 14.64 -4.78 -16.43
N CYS A 106 15.83 -5.30 -16.10
CA CYS A 106 16.85 -4.63 -15.29
C CYS A 106 17.36 -3.34 -15.96
N SER A 107 17.16 -2.20 -15.31
CA SER A 107 18.07 -1.06 -15.46
C SER A 107 19.29 -1.32 -14.58
N LEU A 108 20.50 -1.30 -15.16
CA LEU A 108 21.76 -1.43 -14.40
C LEU A 108 21.93 -0.35 -13.32
N THR A 109 21.16 0.73 -13.39
CA THR A 109 21.18 1.88 -12.49
C THR A 109 20.29 1.72 -11.25
N ALA A 110 19.26 0.86 -11.30
CA ALA A 110 18.29 0.67 -10.22
C ALA A 110 17.73 -0.77 -10.22
N PRO A 111 18.42 -1.73 -9.57
CA PRO A 111 17.97 -3.12 -9.47
C PRO A 111 16.74 -3.26 -8.56
N CYS A 112 16.01 -4.37 -8.69
CA CYS A 112 14.88 -4.71 -7.81
C CYS A 112 15.32 -5.62 -6.63
N THR A 113 16.62 -5.63 -6.32
CA THR A 113 17.32 -6.46 -5.32
C THR A 113 18.20 -5.62 -4.42
#